data_AF-A0A964Z7U2-F1
#
_entry.id   AF-A0A964Z7U2-F1
#
_cell.length_a   1.000
_cell.length_b   1.000
_cell.length_c   1.000
_cell.angle_alpha   90.00
_cell.angle_beta   90.00
_cell.angle_gamma   90.00
#
_symmetry.space_group_name_H-M   'P 1'
#
loop_
_entity.id
_entity.type
_entity.pdbx_description
1 polymer ?
#
loop_
_entity_poly.entity_id
_entity_poly.type
_entity_poly.pdbx_seq_one_letter_code
_entity_poly.pdbx_strand_id
1 'polypeptide(L)'
;SDTYQRSSRVVDTNHKPETEPLFARMTPKVLTPEQLYDALCLALELPDLAGPPQQTKKPNPKAARPPSPRSVFIAAFRGPGEADEPMELKLGVPHALRLMNQQLFNTGGKVVVRLVAGNTSPAQVIEGLFLSALSRRPTIDEAKTFGTFVERHKLTPESYARVLWVLLNSSEFLLNH
;
A
#
# COMPACT_ATOMS: atom_id res chain seq x y z
N SER A 1 16.57 -15.16 21.79
CA SER A 1 15.81 -14.09 22.46
C SER A 1 14.36 -14.28 22.06
N ASP A 2 13.60 -15.01 22.88
CA ASP A 2 12.19 -15.37 22.62
C ASP A 2 11.21 -14.48 23.41
N THR A 3 11.71 -13.40 24.00
CA THR A 3 10.96 -12.56 24.96
C THR A 3 9.93 -11.64 24.29
N TYR A 4 10.02 -11.43 22.97
CA TYR A 4 9.05 -10.64 22.20
C TYR A 4 8.68 -11.36 20.91
N GLN A 5 7.42 -11.78 20.80
CA GLN A 5 6.92 -12.47 19.61
C GLN A 5 6.55 -11.43 18.54
N ARG A 6 7.41 -11.29 17.53
CA ARG A 6 7.26 -10.33 16.43
C ARG A 6 6.17 -10.69 15.41
N SER A 7 5.47 -11.81 15.62
CA SER A 7 4.43 -12.29 14.73
C SER A 7 3.06 -12.03 15.34
N SER A 8 2.12 -11.63 14.50
CA SER A 8 0.69 -11.53 14.80
C SER A 8 -0.02 -12.90 14.74
N ARG A 9 0.68 -13.98 14.34
CA ARG A 9 0.11 -15.31 14.18
C ARG A 9 -0.27 -15.95 15.52
N VAL A 10 -1.47 -16.50 15.56
CA VAL A 10 -1.97 -17.30 16.68
C VAL A 10 -1.41 -18.72 16.60
N VAL A 11 -0.87 -19.19 17.71
CA VAL A 11 -0.38 -20.55 17.97
C VAL A 11 -0.92 -21.01 19.32
N ASP A 12 -0.90 -22.31 19.59
CA ASP A 12 -1.51 -22.89 20.80
C ASP A 12 -0.97 -22.29 22.11
N THR A 13 0.27 -21.79 22.10
CA THR A 13 0.93 -21.19 23.26
C THR A 13 0.58 -19.72 23.52
N ASN A 14 0.01 -19.00 22.54
CA ASN A 14 -0.28 -17.55 22.63
C ASN A 14 -1.75 -17.18 22.33
N HIS A 15 -2.65 -18.16 22.27
CA HIS A 15 -4.06 -17.94 21.98
C HIS A 15 -4.83 -17.27 23.12
N LYS A 16 -4.33 -17.34 24.37
CA LYS A 16 -5.12 -16.94 25.54
C LYS A 16 -5.17 -15.41 25.69
N PRO A 17 -6.34 -14.82 26.00
CA PRO A 17 -6.50 -13.37 26.16
C PRO A 17 -5.64 -12.80 27.31
N GLU A 18 -5.35 -13.60 28.33
CA GLU A 18 -4.43 -13.25 29.43
C GLU A 18 -2.97 -13.02 28.99
N THR A 19 -2.59 -13.48 27.79
CA THR A 19 -1.23 -13.32 27.24
C THR A 19 -1.07 -12.07 26.36
N GLU A 20 -2.18 -11.41 26.00
CA GLU A 20 -2.19 -10.18 25.20
C GLU A 20 -1.49 -8.99 25.89
N PRO A 21 -1.73 -8.66 27.18
CA PRO A 21 -0.97 -7.62 27.88
C PRO A 21 0.50 -7.99 28.10
N LEU A 22 0.86 -9.26 27.93
CA LEU A 22 2.24 -9.75 28.04
C LEU A 22 3.01 -9.67 26.71
N PHE A 23 2.42 -9.08 25.66
CA PHE A 23 3.02 -8.99 24.33
C PHE A 23 3.40 -10.35 23.74
N ALA A 24 2.61 -11.39 24.03
CA ALA A 24 2.80 -12.73 23.46
C ALA A 24 2.53 -12.80 21.95
N ARG A 25 2.05 -11.71 21.34
CA ARG A 25 1.92 -11.53 19.90
C ARG A 25 1.99 -10.06 19.54
N MET A 26 2.37 -9.78 18.29
CA MET A 26 2.26 -8.44 17.73
C MET A 26 0.79 -8.14 17.40
N THR A 27 0.20 -7.14 18.04
CA THR A 27 -1.12 -6.62 17.62
C THR A 27 -0.96 -5.84 16.33
N PRO A 28 -1.68 -6.17 15.25
CA PRO A 28 -1.62 -5.42 14.01
C PRO A 28 -2.08 -3.99 14.25
N LYS A 29 -1.35 -3.03 13.70
CA LYS A 29 -1.65 -1.59 13.84
C LYS A 29 -1.96 -1.00 12.48
N VAL A 30 -2.94 -0.12 12.43
CA VAL A 30 -3.27 0.62 11.21
C VAL A 30 -2.17 1.66 10.94
N LEU A 31 -1.73 1.77 9.69
CA LEU A 31 -0.79 2.82 9.28
C LEU A 31 -1.43 4.20 9.42
N THR A 32 -0.71 5.16 9.98
CA THR A 32 -1.17 6.56 9.97
C THR A 32 -1.20 7.10 8.53
N PRO A 33 -1.95 8.18 8.24
CA PRO A 33 -1.97 8.76 6.89
C PRO A 33 -0.58 9.12 6.34
N GLU A 34 0.33 9.58 7.20
CA GLU A 34 1.72 9.87 6.84
C GLU A 34 2.47 8.59 6.45
N GLN A 35 2.34 7.54 7.26
CA GLN A 35 2.97 6.25 6.99
C GLN A 35 2.42 5.60 5.73
N LEU A 36 1.10 5.68 5.53
CA LEU A 36 0.44 5.17 4.33
C LEU A 36 0.92 5.90 3.09
N TYR A 37 1.04 7.23 3.14
CA TYR A 37 1.58 8.02 2.03
C TYR A 37 3.00 7.59 1.67
N ASP A 38 3.87 7.47 2.68
CA ASP A 38 5.27 7.10 2.48
C ASP A 38 5.38 5.65 1.96
N ALA A 39 4.54 4.73 2.45
CA ALA A 39 4.45 3.34 1.98
C ALA A 39 3.99 3.26 0.52
N LEU A 40 3.00 4.06 0.11
CA LEU A 40 2.54 4.12 -1.28
C LEU A 40 3.64 4.64 -2.23
N CYS A 41 4.37 5.68 -1.82
CA CYS A 41 5.51 6.19 -2.59
C CYS A 41 6.60 5.13 -2.77
N LEU A 42 6.91 4.38 -1.71
CA LEU A 42 7.88 3.28 -1.75
C LEU A 42 7.40 2.14 -2.65
N ALA A 43 6.16 1.68 -2.47
CA ALA A 43 5.60 0.56 -3.24
C ALA A 43 5.52 0.86 -4.73
N LEU A 44 5.20 2.10 -5.12
CA LEU A 44 5.10 2.53 -6.53
C LEU A 44 6.43 3.03 -7.12
N GLU A 45 7.44 3.24 -6.29
CA GLU A 45 8.74 3.83 -6.62
C GLU A 45 8.61 5.24 -7.21
N LEU A 46 7.81 6.05 -6.53
CA LEU A 46 7.54 7.42 -6.90
C LEU A 46 8.08 8.38 -5.82
N PRO A 47 8.62 9.54 -6.23
CA PRO A 47 9.08 10.54 -5.26
C PRO A 47 7.92 11.21 -4.53
N ASP A 48 6.74 11.25 -5.14
CA ASP A 48 5.53 11.89 -4.63
C ASP A 48 4.31 11.26 -5.35
N LEU A 49 3.15 11.18 -4.68
CA LEU A 49 1.87 10.75 -5.26
C LEU A 49 1.19 11.82 -6.13
N ALA A 50 1.88 12.92 -6.42
CA ALA A 50 1.43 13.93 -7.37
C ALA A 50 1.08 13.30 -8.72
N GLY A 51 -0.10 13.65 -9.25
CA GLY A 51 -0.36 13.48 -10.67
C GLY A 51 0.66 14.25 -11.53
N PRO A 52 0.78 13.94 -12.83
CA PRO A 52 1.67 14.68 -13.72
C PRO A 52 1.45 16.18 -13.54
N PRO A 53 2.53 16.99 -13.48
CA PRO A 53 2.41 18.40 -13.17
C PRO A 53 1.41 19.04 -14.14
N GLN A 54 0.27 19.51 -13.61
CA GLN A 54 -0.59 20.38 -14.39
C GLN A 54 0.26 21.56 -14.82
N GLN A 55 0.27 21.86 -16.12
CA GLN A 55 0.94 23.03 -16.66
C GLN A 55 0.27 24.28 -16.08
N THR A 56 0.68 24.68 -14.87
CA THR A 56 0.23 25.92 -14.28
C THR A 56 0.86 27.03 -15.08
N LYS A 57 0.01 27.87 -15.68
CA LYS A 57 0.41 29.17 -16.25
C LYS A 57 1.33 29.90 -15.26
N LYS A 58 2.34 30.59 -15.81
CA LYS A 58 3.43 31.31 -15.11
C LYS A 58 3.16 31.57 -13.62
N PRO A 59 4.01 31.07 -12.70
CA PRO A 59 3.78 31.23 -11.27
C PRO A 59 3.71 32.71 -10.90
N ASN A 60 2.58 33.13 -10.31
CA ASN A 60 2.42 34.46 -9.75
C ASN A 60 3.20 34.53 -8.42
N PRO A 61 4.26 35.35 -8.29
CA PRO A 61 5.09 35.38 -7.09
C PRO A 61 4.36 35.89 -5.83
N LYS A 62 3.16 36.46 -5.98
CA LYS A 62 2.29 36.89 -4.87
C LYS A 62 1.22 35.88 -4.48
N ALA A 63 1.07 34.77 -5.20
CA ALA A 63 0.11 33.74 -4.86
C ALA A 63 0.64 32.85 -3.72
N ALA A 64 -0.25 32.41 -2.84
CA ALA A 64 0.08 31.40 -1.83
C ALA A 64 0.64 30.14 -2.52
N ARG A 65 1.68 29.54 -1.93
CA ARG A 65 2.27 28.31 -2.46
C ARG A 65 1.18 27.22 -2.46
N PRO A 66 0.98 26.47 -3.56
CA PRO A 66 0.04 25.38 -3.54
C PRO A 66 0.45 24.37 -2.45
N PRO A 67 -0.53 23.76 -1.75
CA PRO A 67 -0.25 22.75 -0.73
C PRO A 67 0.50 21.57 -1.35
N SER A 68 1.39 20.94 -0.57
CA SER A 68 2.11 19.77 -1.07
C SER A 68 1.13 18.60 -1.26
N PRO A 69 1.39 17.69 -2.21
CA PRO A 69 0.55 16.51 -2.40
C PRO A 69 0.42 15.67 -1.12
N ARG A 70 1.51 15.56 -0.35
CA ARG A 70 1.51 14.95 0.99
C ARG A 70 0.55 15.64 1.95
N SER A 71 0.54 16.97 2.03
CA SER A 71 -0.36 17.68 2.94
C SER A 71 -1.83 17.57 2.50
N VAL A 72 -2.08 17.58 1.18
CA VAL A 72 -3.41 17.31 0.62
C VAL A 72 -3.88 15.89 0.92
N PHE A 73 -2.97 14.91 0.85
CA PHE A 73 -3.25 13.54 1.21
C PHE A 73 -3.57 13.43 2.70
N ILE A 74 -2.70 13.89 3.60
CA ILE A 74 -2.93 13.81 5.06
C ILE A 74 -4.24 14.50 5.45
N ALA A 75 -4.50 15.70 4.92
CA ALA A 75 -5.73 16.43 5.17
C ALA A 75 -6.98 15.72 4.62
N ALA A 76 -6.81 14.85 3.61
CA ALA A 76 -7.90 14.02 3.15
C ALA A 76 -8.28 12.96 4.18
N PHE A 77 -7.32 12.34 4.88
CA PHE A 77 -7.58 11.22 5.79
C PHE A 77 -7.90 11.65 7.23
N ARG A 78 -7.62 12.90 7.62
CA ARG A 78 -7.92 13.42 8.96
C ARG A 78 -9.29 14.10 9.00
N GLY A 79 -10.22 13.61 9.82
CA GLY A 79 -11.40 14.37 10.23
C GLY A 79 -11.02 15.55 11.14
N PRO A 80 -11.80 16.65 11.17
CA PRO A 80 -11.51 17.77 12.04
C PRO A 80 -11.60 17.36 13.52
N GLY A 81 -10.45 17.34 14.21
CA GLY A 81 -10.34 17.01 15.64
C GLY A 81 -10.09 15.53 15.97
N GLU A 82 -9.87 14.68 14.96
CA GLU A 82 -9.57 13.27 15.19
C GLU A 82 -8.11 13.04 15.57
N ALA A 83 -7.89 12.31 16.67
CA ALA A 83 -6.60 11.76 17.05
C ALA A 83 -6.36 10.40 16.36
N ASP A 84 -5.10 10.14 16.01
CA ASP A 84 -4.66 8.88 15.43
C ASP A 84 -4.74 7.76 16.49
N GLU A 85 -5.68 6.84 16.33
CA GLU A 85 -5.85 5.67 17.22
C GLU A 85 -5.30 4.42 16.53
N PRO A 86 -4.16 3.86 16.97
CA PRO A 86 -3.45 2.80 16.22
C PRO A 86 -4.22 1.50 16.01
N MET A 87 -5.25 1.27 16.82
CA MET A 87 -6.09 0.06 16.78
C MET A 87 -7.44 0.27 16.08
N GLU A 88 -7.77 1.50 15.68
CA GLU A 88 -9.02 1.81 15.02
C GLU A 88 -8.80 2.09 13.53
N LEU A 89 -9.49 1.32 12.69
CA LEU A 89 -9.49 1.54 11.24
C LEU A 89 -10.43 2.69 10.88
N LYS A 90 -9.97 3.93 11.07
CA LYS A 90 -10.73 5.15 10.71
C LYS A 90 -10.74 5.46 9.20
N LEU A 91 -10.34 4.50 8.37
CA LEU A 91 -10.35 4.62 6.90
C LEU A 91 -11.79 4.57 6.38
N GLY A 92 -12.49 5.71 6.45
CA GLY A 92 -13.84 5.85 5.91
C GLY A 92 -13.92 5.51 4.42
N VAL A 93 -15.06 4.94 4.00
CA VAL A 93 -15.39 4.57 2.61
C VAL A 93 -14.99 5.63 1.55
N PRO A 94 -15.13 6.94 1.79
CA PRO A 94 -14.70 7.97 0.83
C PRO A 94 -13.18 7.98 0.57
N HIS A 95 -12.35 7.63 1.56
CA HIS A 95 -10.90 7.63 1.43
C HIS A 95 -10.42 6.45 0.58
N ALA A 96 -11.00 5.27 0.79
CA ALA A 96 -10.77 4.09 -0.06
C ALA A 96 -11.18 4.40 -1.50
N LEU A 97 -12.37 4.99 -1.72
CA LEU A 97 -12.80 5.42 -3.05
C LEU A 97 -11.86 6.44 -3.69
N ARG A 98 -11.27 7.36 -2.92
CA ARG A 98 -10.32 8.34 -3.44
C ARG A 98 -9.03 7.67 -3.91
N LEU A 99 -8.49 6.72 -3.13
CA LEU A 99 -7.34 5.90 -3.54
C LEU A 99 -7.66 5.09 -4.80
N MET A 100 -8.81 4.40 -4.82
CA MET A 100 -9.22 3.53 -5.93
C MET A 100 -9.36 4.27 -7.26
N ASN A 101 -9.69 5.56 -7.23
CA ASN A 101 -9.97 6.36 -8.42
C ASN A 101 -8.80 7.25 -8.88
N GLN A 102 -7.64 7.24 -8.23
CA GLN A 102 -6.51 8.03 -8.76
C GLN A 102 -5.85 7.32 -9.94
N GLN A 103 -5.67 8.08 -11.03
CA GLN A 103 -5.06 7.58 -12.27
C GLN A 103 -3.64 7.03 -12.06
N LEU A 104 -2.94 7.49 -11.03
CA LEU A 104 -1.59 7.05 -10.68
C LEU A 104 -1.54 5.54 -10.36
N PHE A 105 -2.57 5.01 -9.70
CA PHE A 105 -2.62 3.60 -9.33
C PHE A 105 -3.04 2.71 -10.51
N ASN A 106 -3.63 3.28 -11.57
CA ASN A 106 -4.00 2.54 -12.77
C ASN A 106 -2.79 2.18 -13.65
N THR A 107 -1.69 2.93 -13.55
CA THR A 107 -0.47 2.70 -14.36
C THR A 107 0.61 1.90 -13.61
N GLY A 108 0.44 1.67 -12.31
CA GLY A 108 1.34 0.81 -11.52
C GLY A 108 2.71 1.41 -11.20
N GLY A 109 2.92 2.72 -11.44
CA GLY A 109 4.16 3.42 -11.08
C GLY A 109 5.42 2.91 -11.81
N LYS A 110 6.59 3.28 -11.30
CA LYS A 110 7.89 2.85 -11.87
C LYS A 110 8.21 1.39 -11.55
N VAL A 111 7.68 0.87 -10.45
CA VAL A 111 7.88 -0.50 -9.99
C VAL A 111 7.46 -1.53 -11.05
N VAL A 112 6.28 -1.36 -11.67
CA VAL A 112 5.78 -2.27 -12.70
C VAL A 112 6.67 -2.23 -13.93
N VAL A 113 7.05 -1.03 -14.39
CA VAL A 113 7.94 -0.86 -15.55
C VAL A 113 9.27 -1.57 -15.32
N ARG A 114 9.88 -1.39 -14.14
CA ARG A 114 11.14 -2.05 -13.79
C ARG A 114 10.99 -3.56 -13.72
N LEU A 115 9.95 -4.07 -13.05
CA LEU A 115 9.77 -5.51 -12.86
C LEU A 115 9.48 -6.23 -14.17
N VAL A 116 8.68 -5.64 -15.05
CA VAL A 116 8.39 -6.20 -16.38
C VAL A 116 9.62 -6.16 -17.29
N ALA A 117 10.44 -5.10 -17.21
CA ALA A 117 11.68 -5.01 -18.00
C ALA A 117 12.78 -5.95 -17.50
N GLY A 118 12.87 -6.17 -16.18
CA GLY A 118 13.96 -6.92 -15.54
C GLY A 118 13.72 -8.42 -15.35
N ASN A 119 12.47 -8.89 -15.42
CA ASN A 119 12.13 -10.30 -15.17
C ASN A 119 11.59 -10.98 -16.42
N THR A 120 11.97 -12.24 -16.63
CA THR A 120 11.57 -13.00 -17.82
C THR A 120 10.29 -13.81 -17.60
N SER A 121 9.93 -14.12 -16.35
CA SER A 121 8.72 -14.92 -16.05
C SER A 121 7.61 -14.10 -15.36
N PRO A 122 6.33 -14.34 -15.70
CA PRO A 122 5.20 -13.72 -15.00
C PRO A 122 5.20 -13.97 -13.49
N ALA A 123 5.64 -15.16 -13.08
CA ALA A 123 5.77 -15.53 -11.67
C ALA A 123 6.76 -14.64 -10.91
N GLN A 124 7.93 -14.34 -11.51
CA GLN A 124 8.91 -13.42 -10.91
C GLN A 124 8.40 -11.99 -10.84
N VAL A 125 7.66 -11.52 -11.86
CA VAL A 125 7.04 -10.19 -11.83
C VAL A 125 6.03 -10.12 -10.68
N ILE A 126 5.15 -11.11 -10.54
CA ILE A 126 4.17 -11.19 -9.45
C ILE A 126 4.88 -11.23 -8.09
N GLU A 127 5.89 -12.08 -7.93
CA GLU A 127 6.68 -12.13 -6.69
C GLU A 127 7.29 -10.76 -6.35
N GLY A 128 7.86 -10.07 -7.35
CA GLY A 128 8.37 -8.71 -7.18
C GLY A 128 7.31 -7.72 -6.72
N LEU A 129 6.08 -7.78 -7.26
CA LEU A 129 4.98 -6.90 -6.84
C LEU A 129 4.57 -7.16 -5.38
N PHE A 130 4.51 -8.42 -4.97
CA PHE A 130 4.23 -8.80 -3.59
C PHE A 130 5.32 -8.32 -2.63
N LEU A 131 6.58 -8.44 -3.01
CA LEU A 131 7.70 -7.93 -2.22
C LEU A 131 7.68 -6.40 -2.13
N SER A 132 7.36 -5.70 -3.22
CA SER A 132 7.28 -4.23 -3.22
C SER A 132 6.09 -3.69 -2.41
N ALA A 133 4.93 -4.35 -2.45
CA ALA A 133 3.73 -3.87 -1.76
C ALA A 133 3.60 -4.40 -0.32
N LEU A 134 3.82 -5.69 -0.11
CA LEU A 134 3.52 -6.39 1.15
C LEU A 134 4.78 -6.89 1.88
N SER A 135 5.98 -6.68 1.32
CA SER A 135 7.25 -7.14 1.91
C SER A 135 7.32 -8.66 2.19
N ARG A 136 6.51 -9.46 1.49
CA ARG A 136 6.50 -10.93 1.55
C ARG A 136 6.38 -11.55 0.18
N ARG A 137 6.61 -12.85 0.09
CA ARG A 137 6.32 -13.63 -1.14
C ARG A 137 4.82 -13.98 -1.21
N PRO A 138 4.26 -14.15 -2.41
CA PRO A 138 2.91 -14.67 -2.57
C PRO A 138 2.85 -16.11 -2.07
N THR A 139 1.70 -16.50 -1.53
CA THR A 139 1.35 -17.89 -1.28
C THR A 139 1.13 -18.63 -2.61
N ILE A 140 1.07 -19.97 -2.55
CA ILE A 140 0.86 -20.81 -3.74
C ILE A 140 -0.47 -20.46 -4.42
N ASP A 141 -1.53 -20.25 -3.64
CA ASP A 141 -2.86 -19.92 -4.16
C ASP A 141 -2.93 -18.51 -4.74
N GLU A 142 -2.28 -17.53 -4.10
CA GLU A 142 -2.17 -16.17 -4.64
C GLU A 142 -1.38 -16.15 -5.94
N ALA A 143 -0.23 -16.83 -5.99
CA ALA A 143 0.60 -16.92 -7.19
C ALA A 143 -0.18 -17.54 -8.36
N LYS A 144 -0.94 -18.60 -8.10
CA LYS A 144 -1.80 -19.25 -9.11
C LYS A 144 -2.93 -18.32 -9.58
N THR A 145 -3.59 -17.66 -8.64
CA THR A 145 -4.72 -16.76 -8.93
C THR A 145 -4.28 -15.58 -9.78
N PHE A 146 -3.23 -14.88 -9.34
CA PHE A 146 -2.71 -13.72 -10.06
C PHE A 146 -2.00 -14.11 -11.37
N GLY A 147 -1.34 -15.27 -11.42
CA GLY A 147 -0.77 -15.84 -12.65
C GLY A 147 -1.85 -16.04 -13.72
N THR A 148 -2.94 -16.73 -13.36
CA THR A 148 -4.08 -16.96 -14.25
C THR A 148 -4.71 -15.63 -14.71
N PHE A 149 -4.79 -14.65 -13.81
CA PHE A 149 -5.33 -13.33 -14.11
C PHE A 149 -4.47 -12.59 -15.14
N VAL A 150 -3.15 -12.48 -14.94
CA VAL A 150 -2.29 -11.76 -15.89
C VAL A 150 -2.21 -12.46 -17.25
N GLU A 151 -2.24 -13.80 -17.28
CA GLU A 151 -2.30 -14.58 -18.52
C GLU A 151 -3.57 -14.28 -19.32
N ARG A 152 -4.74 -14.26 -18.66
CA ARG A 152 -6.01 -13.88 -19.29
C ARG A 152 -5.99 -12.47 -19.87
N HIS A 153 -5.20 -11.58 -19.25
CA HIS A 153 -5.00 -10.20 -19.67
C HIS A 153 -3.75 -9.99 -20.53
N LYS A 154 -3.26 -11.04 -21.20
CA LYS A 154 -2.17 -11.00 -22.21
C LYS A 154 -0.82 -10.51 -21.67
N LEU A 155 -0.57 -10.66 -20.36
CA LEU A 155 0.73 -10.38 -19.73
C LEU A 155 1.23 -8.94 -19.98
N THR A 156 0.32 -7.98 -20.15
CA THR A 156 0.70 -6.59 -20.42
C THR A 156 1.10 -5.86 -19.12
N PRO A 157 1.89 -4.78 -19.18
CA PRO A 157 2.19 -3.96 -18.00
C PRO A 157 0.93 -3.51 -17.24
N GLU A 158 -0.16 -3.23 -17.95
CA GLU A 158 -1.45 -2.85 -17.35
C GLU A 158 -2.07 -4.00 -16.54
N SER A 159 -1.87 -5.25 -16.96
CA SER A 159 -2.35 -6.41 -16.19
C SER A 159 -1.62 -6.53 -14.85
N TYR A 160 -0.31 -6.28 -14.82
CA TYR A 160 0.49 -6.24 -13.59
C TYR A 160 0.18 -5.02 -12.72
N ALA A 161 -0.09 -3.86 -13.33
CA ALA A 161 -0.56 -2.68 -12.61
C ALA A 161 -1.88 -2.94 -11.88
N ARG A 162 -2.80 -3.73 -12.47
CA ARG A 162 -4.03 -4.15 -11.80
C ARG A 162 -3.77 -5.07 -10.62
N VAL A 163 -2.82 -6.00 -10.73
CA VAL A 163 -2.40 -6.84 -9.58
C VAL A 163 -1.90 -5.94 -8.45
N LEU A 164 -0.99 -5.01 -8.76
CA LEU A 164 -0.46 -4.08 -7.78
C LEU A 164 -1.57 -3.25 -7.12
N TRP A 165 -2.53 -2.74 -7.91
CA TRP A 165 -3.68 -2.01 -7.40
C TRP A 165 -4.50 -2.84 -6.40
N VAL A 166 -4.71 -4.14 -6.67
CA VAL A 166 -5.41 -5.03 -5.74
C VAL A 166 -4.63 -5.17 -4.43
N LEU A 167 -3.31 -5.32 -4.49
CA LEU A 167 -2.46 -5.43 -3.29
C LEU A 167 -2.51 -4.15 -2.45
N LEU A 168 -2.42 -2.97 -3.07
CA LEU A 168 -2.46 -1.68 -2.38
C LEU A 168 -3.81 -1.40 -1.71
N ASN A 169 -4.90 -1.97 -2.22
CA ASN A 169 -6.24 -1.82 -1.65
C ASN A 169 -6.61 -2.97 -0.69
N SER A 170 -5.69 -3.91 -0.43
CA SER A 170 -5.91 -4.97 0.55
C SER A 170 -5.79 -4.43 1.98
N SER A 171 -6.51 -5.07 2.92
CA SER A 171 -6.35 -4.76 4.34
C SER A 171 -4.93 -5.02 4.84
N GLU A 172 -4.22 -5.98 4.25
CA GLU A 172 -2.85 -6.32 4.59
C GLU A 172 -1.88 -5.15 4.35
N PHE A 173 -2.08 -4.38 3.28
CA PHE A 173 -1.26 -3.19 2.99
C PHE A 173 -1.49 -2.05 4.00
N LEU A 174 -2.70 -1.95 4.55
CA LEU A 174 -3.07 -0.91 5.52
C LEU A 174 -2.61 -1.24 6.94
N LEU A 175 -2.22 -2.48 7.20
CA LEU A 175 -1.85 -2.99 8.51
C LEU A 175 -0.35 -3.23 8.58
N ASN A 176 0.26 -2.69 9.62
CA ASN A 176 1.58 -3.13 10.06
C ASN A 176 1.41 -4.46 10.80
N HIS A 177 1.85 -5.57 10.20
CA HIS A 177 1.52 -6.94 10.57
C HIS A 177 2.72 -7.83 10.86
#